data_AF-A0A0G1N3L8-F1
#
_entry.id   AF-A0A0G1N3L8-F1
#
_cell.length_a   1.000
_cell.length_b   1.000
_cell.length_c   1.000
_cell.angle_alpha   90.00
_cell.angle_beta   90.00
_cell.angle_gamma   90.00
#
_symmetry.space_group_name_H-M   'P 1'
#
loop_
_entity.id
_entity.type
_entity.pdbx_description
1 polymer ?
#
loop_
_entity_poly.entity_id
_entity_poly.type
_entity_poly.pdbx_seq_one_letter_code
_entity_poly.pdbx_strand_id
1 'polypeptide(L)'
;MLFVALPLLVIPEAESTPAEFKEARHRGAEISKDIVAHYGQSAEKLKKISELDGSGRHLEGLRIVLDEMEANSEIRSKAQELAVELERMTRAASLLKSQTIRAKALEAVAVEINLVTQLITYNEYFNRLLETLRSKFAGEPRETSVDVLIFRMNDAADDINKLNERFGVLMDEFDGLF
;
A
#
# COMPACT_ATOMS: atom_id res chain seq x y z
N MET A 1 57.83 35.90 14.41
CA MET A 1 56.57 35.38 14.98
C MET A 1 56.03 34.34 14.01
N LEU A 2 55.98 33.08 14.42
CA LEU A 2 55.34 32.00 13.65
C LEU A 2 53.87 31.93 14.07
N PHE A 3 52.94 32.22 13.17
CA PHE A 3 51.52 31.91 13.38
C PHE A 3 51.29 30.45 13.00
N VAL A 4 51.01 29.61 13.99
CA VAL A 4 50.49 28.26 13.76
C VAL A 4 49.01 28.42 13.46
N ALA A 5 48.61 28.20 12.20
CA ALA A 5 47.20 28.08 11.84
C ALA A 5 46.68 26.75 12.41
N LEU A 6 45.80 26.83 13.42
CA LEU A 6 45.02 25.66 13.83
C LEU A 6 44.09 25.28 12.67
N PRO A 7 44.09 24.02 12.21
CA PRO A 7 43.07 23.56 11.28
C PRO A 7 41.71 23.72 11.96
N LEU A 8 40.83 24.47 11.32
CA LEU A 8 39.43 24.59 11.73
C LEU A 8 38.85 23.17 11.71
N LEU A 9 38.63 22.58 12.88
CA LEU A 9 37.93 21.31 13.00
C LEU A 9 36.48 21.56 12.54
N VAL A 10 36.19 21.27 11.27
CA VAL A 10 34.82 21.23 10.77
C VAL A 10 34.18 20.01 11.41
N ILE A 11 33.44 20.22 12.50
CA ILE A 11 32.54 19.20 13.04
C ILE A 11 31.47 19.01 11.97
N PRO A 12 31.35 17.84 11.32
CA PRO A 12 30.30 17.62 10.35
C PRO A 12 28.96 17.79 11.06
N GLU A 13 28.08 18.64 10.52
CA GLU A 13 26.69 18.72 10.94
C GLU A 13 26.10 17.31 10.88
N ALA A 14 25.43 16.90 11.96
CA ALA A 14 24.66 15.66 11.99
C ALA A 14 23.70 15.68 10.80
N GLU A 15 23.81 14.69 9.92
CA GLU A 15 22.88 14.53 8.82
C GLU A 15 21.47 14.35 9.39
N SER A 16 20.44 14.85 8.70
CA SER A 16 19.05 14.68 9.15
C SER A 16 18.18 14.28 7.97
N THR A 17 17.09 13.57 8.26
CA THR A 17 16.14 13.16 7.23
C THR A 17 15.51 14.39 6.56
N PRO A 18 15.56 14.50 5.22
CA PRO A 18 14.93 15.59 4.49
C PRO A 18 13.47 15.77 4.87
N ALA A 19 13.02 17.03 5.03
CA ALA A 19 11.64 17.33 5.44
C ALA A 19 10.62 16.71 4.50
N GLU A 20 10.87 16.77 3.19
CA GLU A 20 10.00 16.18 2.17
C GLU A 20 9.91 14.65 2.27
N PHE A 21 11.00 13.97 2.65
CA PHE A 21 10.97 12.52 2.89
C PHE A 21 10.03 12.18 4.05
N LYS A 22 10.14 12.92 5.17
CA LYS A 22 9.27 12.72 6.35
C LYS A 22 7.81 12.99 6.04
N GLU A 23 7.54 14.07 5.31
CA GLU A 23 6.18 14.45 4.91
C GLU A 23 5.56 13.42 3.96
N ALA A 24 6.32 12.95 2.97
CA ALA A 24 5.85 11.92 2.04
C ALA A 24 5.62 10.58 2.73
N ARG A 25 6.54 10.16 3.63
CA ARG A 25 6.34 8.97 4.48
C ARG A 25 5.07 9.08 5.32
N HIS A 26 4.81 10.24 5.92
CA HIS A 26 3.63 10.46 6.75
C HIS A 26 2.34 10.30 5.95
N ARG A 27 2.23 10.99 4.81
CA ARG A 27 1.08 10.83 3.90
C ARG A 27 0.92 9.41 3.37
N GLY A 28 2.03 8.78 2.99
CA GLY A 28 2.03 7.37 2.55
C GLY A 28 1.43 6.46 3.62
N ALA A 29 1.80 6.64 4.88
CA ALA A 29 1.24 5.88 6.00
C ALA A 29 -0.27 6.13 6.21
N GLU A 30 -0.75 7.37 6.05
CA GLU A 30 -2.18 7.69 6.12
C GLU A 30 -2.97 7.00 4.99
N ILE A 31 -2.45 7.05 3.75
CA ILE A 31 -3.06 6.39 2.59
C ILE A 31 -3.10 4.87 2.79
N SER A 32 -2.00 4.27 3.23
CA SER A 32 -1.91 2.83 3.52
C SER A 32 -2.94 2.40 4.59
N LYS A 33 -3.13 3.21 5.63
CA LYS A 33 -4.14 2.95 6.67
C LYS A 33 -5.55 2.95 6.08
N ASP A 34 -5.87 3.89 5.21
CA ASP A 34 -7.19 3.96 4.55
C ASP A 34 -7.44 2.73 3.67
N ILE A 35 -6.43 2.28 2.91
CA ILE A 35 -6.52 1.09 2.06
C ILE A 35 -6.80 -0.16 2.91
N VAL A 36 -6.03 -0.37 3.98
CA VAL A 36 -6.21 -1.51 4.90
C VAL A 36 -7.58 -1.47 5.58
N ALA A 37 -8.00 -0.29 6.04
CA ALA A 37 -9.31 -0.12 6.67
C ALA A 37 -10.46 -0.48 5.71
N HIS A 38 -10.36 -0.08 4.44
CA HIS A 38 -11.33 -0.46 3.43
C HIS A 38 -11.38 -1.97 3.23
N TYR A 39 -10.25 -2.65 3.01
CA TYR A 39 -10.27 -4.10 2.80
C TYR A 39 -10.83 -4.88 4.01
N GLY A 40 -10.61 -4.38 5.22
CA GLY A 40 -11.29 -4.90 6.42
C GLY A 40 -12.82 -4.77 6.34
N GLN A 41 -13.33 -3.63 5.86
CA GLN A 41 -14.76 -3.42 5.65
C GLN A 41 -15.30 -4.26 4.48
N SER A 42 -14.53 -4.42 3.40
CA SER A 42 -14.86 -5.25 2.24
C SER A 42 -15.09 -6.70 2.64
N ALA A 43 -14.26 -7.25 3.53
CA ALA A 43 -14.41 -8.61 4.03
C ALA A 43 -15.76 -8.82 4.76
N GLU A 44 -16.17 -7.87 5.59
CA GLU A 44 -17.48 -7.91 6.26
C GLU A 44 -18.64 -7.80 5.27
N LYS A 45 -18.50 -6.95 4.24
CA LYS A 45 -19.50 -6.84 3.16
C LYS A 45 -19.61 -8.13 2.34
N LEU A 46 -18.50 -8.78 2.01
CA LEU A 46 -18.49 -10.08 1.32
C LEU A 46 -19.20 -11.15 2.14
N LYS A 47 -18.94 -11.21 3.45
CA LYS A 47 -19.68 -12.08 4.37
C LYS A 47 -21.18 -11.78 4.33
N LYS A 48 -21.56 -10.50 4.35
CA LYS A 48 -22.96 -10.09 4.27
C LYS A 48 -23.61 -10.49 2.94
N ILE A 49 -22.90 -10.33 1.84
CA ILE A 49 -23.33 -10.77 0.50
C ILE A 49 -23.60 -12.28 0.50
N SER A 50 -22.71 -13.08 1.10
CA SER A 50 -22.89 -14.53 1.21
C SER A 50 -24.15 -14.91 2.01
N GLU A 51 -24.42 -14.23 3.14
CA GLU A 51 -25.65 -14.43 3.92
C GLU A 51 -26.92 -14.09 3.13
N LEU A 52 -26.90 -12.98 2.38
CA LEU A 52 -28.04 -12.54 1.56
C LEU A 52 -28.30 -13.49 0.41
N ASP A 53 -27.25 -14.02 -0.22
CA ASP A 53 -27.36 -15.06 -1.23
C ASP A 53 -28.01 -16.33 -0.68
N GLY A 54 -27.53 -16.83 0.46
CA GLY A 54 -28.08 -18.02 1.11
C GLY A 54 -29.52 -17.88 1.58
N SER A 55 -30.00 -16.65 1.77
CA SER A 55 -31.39 -16.33 2.15
C SER A 55 -32.27 -15.91 0.96
N GLY A 56 -31.78 -15.98 -0.28
CA GLY A 56 -32.52 -15.61 -1.49
C GLY A 56 -32.75 -14.11 -1.68
N ARG A 57 -32.10 -13.26 -0.87
CA ARG A 57 -32.22 -11.80 -0.87
C ARG A 57 -31.30 -11.16 -1.92
N HIS A 58 -31.43 -11.61 -3.17
CA HIS A 58 -30.51 -11.28 -4.26
C HIS A 58 -30.44 -9.79 -4.59
N LEU A 59 -31.56 -9.06 -4.52
CA LEU A 59 -31.59 -7.60 -4.77
C LEU A 59 -30.76 -6.82 -3.73
N GLU A 60 -30.80 -7.24 -2.48
CA GLU A 60 -30.03 -6.60 -1.42
C GLU A 60 -28.55 -6.95 -1.52
N GLY A 61 -28.24 -8.20 -1.88
CA GLY A 61 -26.87 -8.62 -2.19
C GLY A 61 -26.29 -7.82 -3.37
N LEU A 62 -27.06 -7.66 -4.45
CA LEU A 62 -26.68 -6.88 -5.61
C LEU A 62 -26.38 -5.42 -5.24
N ARG A 63 -27.22 -4.79 -4.40
CA ARG A 63 -26.97 -3.41 -3.95
C ARG A 63 -25.63 -3.28 -3.22
N ILE A 64 -25.32 -4.19 -2.29
CA ILE A 64 -24.03 -4.16 -1.58
C ILE A 64 -22.86 -4.36 -2.55
N VAL A 65 -23.00 -5.26 -3.54
CA VAL A 65 -21.97 -5.45 -4.57
C VAL A 65 -21.71 -4.18 -5.35
N LEU A 66 -22.77 -3.47 -5.79
CA LEU A 66 -22.62 -2.22 -6.55
C LEU A 66 -21.99 -1.11 -5.71
N ASP A 67 -22.43 -0.94 -4.46
CA ASP A 67 -21.83 0.01 -3.51
C ASP A 67 -20.33 -0.29 -3.29
N GLU A 68 -19.95 -1.57 -3.27
CA GLU A 68 -18.58 -2.00 -3.09
C GLU A 68 -17.71 -1.83 -4.34
N MET A 69 -18.29 -1.96 -5.54
CA MET A 69 -17.56 -1.68 -6.78
C MET A 69 -17.14 -0.21 -6.87
N GLU A 70 -18.01 0.71 -6.44
CA GLU A 70 -17.69 2.14 -6.38
C GLU A 70 -16.57 2.40 -5.37
N ALA A 71 -16.71 1.89 -4.15
CA ALA A 71 -15.70 2.06 -3.10
C ALA A 71 -14.34 1.42 -3.48
N ASN A 72 -14.34 0.27 -4.15
CA ASN A 72 -13.12 -0.38 -4.62
C ASN A 72 -12.39 0.43 -5.71
N SER A 73 -13.11 1.20 -6.52
CA SER A 73 -12.53 2.15 -7.49
C SER A 73 -11.79 3.28 -6.78
N GLU A 74 -12.33 3.81 -5.69
CA GLU A 74 -11.68 4.84 -4.87
C GLU A 74 -10.38 4.32 -4.24
N ILE A 75 -10.38 3.08 -3.75
CA ILE A 75 -9.16 2.46 -3.21
C ILE A 75 -8.08 2.26 -4.25
N ARG A 76 -8.46 1.94 -5.50
CA ARG A 76 -7.50 1.88 -6.60
C ARG A 76 -6.83 3.25 -6.84
N SER A 77 -7.56 4.35 -6.67
CA SER A 77 -6.98 5.71 -6.73
C SER A 77 -6.00 5.94 -5.59
N LYS A 78 -6.37 5.58 -4.35
CA LYS A 78 -5.47 5.69 -3.19
C LYS A 78 -4.17 4.91 -3.38
N ALA A 79 -4.20 3.71 -3.98
CA ALA A 79 -2.98 2.97 -4.28
C ALA A 79 -2.05 3.71 -5.27
N GLN A 80 -2.62 4.46 -6.23
CA GLN A 80 -1.85 5.31 -7.14
C GLN A 80 -1.30 6.54 -6.43
N GLU A 81 -2.07 7.17 -5.54
CA GLU A 81 -1.62 8.29 -4.71
C GLU A 81 -0.44 7.87 -3.81
N LEU A 82 -0.49 6.65 -3.25
CA LEU A 82 0.63 6.09 -2.49
C LEU A 82 1.89 6.02 -3.36
N ALA A 83 1.79 5.52 -4.60
CA ALA A 83 2.93 5.46 -5.52
C ALA A 83 3.56 6.85 -5.78
N VAL A 84 2.76 7.92 -5.83
CA VAL A 84 3.25 9.30 -5.95
C VAL A 84 4.05 9.72 -4.73
N GLU A 85 3.59 9.39 -3.52
CA GLU A 85 4.35 9.69 -2.29
C GLU A 85 5.66 8.88 -2.21
N LEU A 86 5.68 7.62 -2.68
CA LEU A 86 6.92 6.83 -2.79
C LEU A 86 7.92 7.42 -3.77
N GLU A 87 7.45 7.97 -4.88
CA GLU A 87 8.29 8.69 -5.84
C GLU A 87 8.92 9.94 -5.20
N ARG A 88 8.14 10.66 -4.37
CA ARG A 88 8.65 11.81 -3.59
C ARG A 88 9.68 11.39 -2.55
N MET A 89 9.45 10.29 -1.84
CA MET A 89 10.43 9.71 -0.91
C MET A 89 11.73 9.33 -1.66
N THR A 90 11.62 8.70 -2.83
CA THR A 90 12.78 8.35 -3.67
C THR A 90 13.60 9.58 -4.04
N ARG A 91 12.95 10.64 -4.52
CA ARG A 91 13.61 11.91 -4.86
C ARG A 91 14.27 12.54 -3.64
N ALA A 92 13.56 12.62 -2.51
CA ALA A 92 14.08 13.21 -1.29
C ALA A 92 15.26 12.41 -0.73
N ALA A 93 15.24 11.07 -0.81
CA ALA A 93 16.34 10.21 -0.38
C ALA A 93 17.64 10.49 -1.16
N SER A 94 17.55 10.93 -2.43
CA SER A 94 18.74 11.27 -3.22
C SER A 94 19.55 12.45 -2.65
N LEU A 95 18.92 13.28 -1.82
CA LEU A 95 19.54 14.45 -1.17
C LEU A 95 20.36 14.08 0.08
N LEU A 96 20.23 12.85 0.56
CA LEU A 96 21.04 12.34 1.67
C LEU A 96 22.51 12.24 1.23
N LYS A 97 23.41 12.79 2.04
CA LYS A 97 24.85 12.81 1.84
C LYS A 97 25.44 11.42 2.11
N SER A 98 25.06 10.78 3.21
CA SER A 98 25.52 9.45 3.58
C SER A 98 25.03 8.41 2.59
N GLN A 99 25.97 7.69 1.98
CA GLN A 99 25.65 6.62 1.04
C GLN A 99 24.86 5.49 1.71
N THR A 100 25.20 5.18 2.97
CA THR A 100 24.53 4.13 3.76
C THR A 100 23.08 4.51 4.04
N ILE A 101 22.83 5.73 4.53
CA ILE A 101 21.49 6.22 4.84
C ILE A 101 20.64 6.27 3.57
N ARG A 102 21.20 6.81 2.49
CA ARG A 102 20.54 6.85 1.17
C ARG A 102 20.20 5.47 0.65
N ALA A 103 21.13 4.51 0.71
CA ALA A 103 20.91 3.15 0.24
C ALA A 103 19.77 2.47 1.02
N LYS A 104 19.73 2.64 2.34
CA LYS A 104 18.66 2.10 3.18
C LYS A 104 17.29 2.72 2.90
N ALA A 105 17.23 4.04 2.75
CA ALA A 105 16.01 4.72 2.33
C ALA A 105 15.47 4.20 0.99
N LEU A 106 16.35 4.07 -0.01
CA LEU A 106 15.97 3.59 -1.34
C LEU A 106 15.57 2.11 -1.34
N GLU A 107 16.21 1.28 -0.52
CA GLU A 107 15.81 -0.11 -0.34
C GLU A 107 14.39 -0.22 0.25
N ALA A 108 14.10 0.55 1.30
CA ALA A 108 12.77 0.59 1.91
C ALA A 108 11.70 1.03 0.91
N VAL A 109 11.94 2.13 0.20
CA VAL A 109 11.00 2.63 -0.81
C VAL A 109 10.78 1.62 -1.94
N ALA A 110 11.83 0.90 -2.39
CA ALA A 110 11.69 -0.14 -3.40
C ALA A 110 10.81 -1.31 -2.93
N VAL A 111 10.90 -1.70 -1.66
CA VAL A 111 10.01 -2.71 -1.06
C VAL A 111 8.57 -2.21 -1.05
N GLU A 112 8.34 -0.95 -0.67
CA GLU A 112 7.00 -0.36 -0.63
C GLU A 112 6.38 -0.20 -2.03
N ILE A 113 7.17 0.08 -3.07
CA ILE A 113 6.70 0.10 -4.47
C ILE A 113 6.20 -1.30 -4.89
N ASN A 114 6.91 -2.36 -4.50
CA ASN A 114 6.48 -3.73 -4.77
C ASN A 114 5.18 -4.04 -4.02
N LEU A 115 5.03 -3.57 -2.78
CA LEU A 115 3.81 -3.69 -2.00
C LEU A 115 2.62 -3.04 -2.72
N VAL A 116 2.79 -1.80 -3.21
CA VAL A 116 1.76 -1.10 -4.00
C VAL A 116 1.35 -1.89 -5.25
N THR A 117 2.31 -2.51 -5.93
CA THR A 117 2.02 -3.35 -7.09
C THR A 117 1.13 -4.55 -6.72
N GLN A 118 1.39 -5.16 -5.56
CA GLN A 118 0.53 -6.24 -5.05
C GLN A 118 -0.84 -5.74 -4.61
N LEU A 119 -0.97 -4.54 -4.03
CA LEU A 119 -2.27 -3.93 -3.72
C LEU A 119 -3.11 -3.71 -4.98
N ILE A 120 -2.50 -3.25 -6.07
CA ILE A 120 -3.19 -3.09 -7.36
C ILE A 120 -3.67 -4.46 -7.88
N THR A 121 -2.82 -5.48 -7.78
CA THR A 121 -3.16 -6.86 -8.20
C THR A 121 -4.30 -7.43 -7.35
N TYR A 122 -4.26 -7.23 -6.03
CA TYR A 122 -5.36 -7.59 -5.12
C TYR A 122 -6.66 -6.88 -5.52
N ASN A 123 -6.61 -5.56 -5.75
CA ASN A 123 -7.75 -4.76 -6.19
C ASN A 123 -8.37 -5.28 -7.50
N GLU A 124 -7.54 -5.71 -8.45
CA GLU A 124 -8.01 -6.31 -9.71
C GLU A 124 -8.75 -7.63 -9.48
N TYR A 125 -8.22 -8.52 -8.64
CA TYR A 125 -8.91 -9.77 -8.30
C TYR A 125 -10.19 -9.53 -7.53
N PHE A 126 -10.18 -8.55 -6.61
CA PHE A 126 -11.38 -8.18 -5.87
C PHE A 126 -12.45 -7.59 -6.79
N ASN A 127 -12.08 -6.73 -7.75
CA ASN A 127 -13.03 -6.21 -8.75
C ASN A 127 -13.66 -7.34 -9.57
N ARG A 128 -12.86 -8.31 -10.03
CA ARG A 128 -13.38 -9.49 -10.75
C ARG A 128 -14.31 -10.35 -9.89
N LEU A 129 -14.07 -10.42 -8.58
CA LEU A 129 -14.96 -11.09 -7.64
C LEU A 129 -16.29 -10.36 -7.57
N LEU A 130 -16.28 -9.04 -7.41
CA LEU A 130 -17.49 -8.22 -7.39
C LEU A 130 -18.28 -8.34 -8.70
N GLU A 131 -17.62 -8.31 -9.85
CA GLU A 131 -18.25 -8.55 -11.16
C GLU A 131 -18.91 -9.93 -11.25
N THR A 132 -18.21 -10.97 -10.78
CA THR A 132 -18.74 -12.34 -10.73
C THR A 132 -19.99 -12.44 -9.84
N LEU A 133 -19.99 -11.74 -8.69
CA LEU A 133 -21.13 -11.68 -7.78
C LEU A 133 -22.29 -10.86 -8.38
N ARG A 134 -22.00 -9.75 -9.05
CA ARG A 134 -23.00 -8.94 -9.76
C ARG A 134 -23.72 -9.78 -10.81
N SER A 135 -22.98 -10.43 -11.70
CA SER A 135 -23.57 -11.27 -12.75
C SER A 135 -24.36 -12.44 -12.16
N LYS A 136 -23.88 -13.06 -11.07
CA LYS A 136 -24.67 -14.05 -10.32
C LYS A 136 -26.02 -13.51 -9.88
N PHE A 137 -26.07 -12.36 -9.22
CA PHE A 137 -27.33 -11.80 -8.72
C PHE A 137 -28.22 -11.24 -9.84
N ALA A 138 -27.65 -10.85 -10.97
CA ALA A 138 -28.38 -10.44 -12.17
C ALA A 138 -28.93 -11.62 -13.00
N GLY A 139 -28.57 -12.86 -12.67
CA GLY A 139 -28.96 -14.04 -13.44
C GLY A 139 -28.17 -14.21 -14.75
N GLU A 140 -27.02 -13.55 -14.86
CA GLU A 140 -26.13 -13.62 -16.01
C GLU A 140 -25.14 -14.80 -15.89
N PRO A 141 -24.61 -15.32 -17.02
CA PRO A 141 -23.55 -16.31 -17.01
C PRO A 141 -22.32 -15.82 -16.23
N ARG A 142 -21.64 -16.71 -15.50
CA ARG A 142 -20.41 -16.39 -14.79
C ARG A 142 -19.19 -16.73 -15.64
N GLU A 143 -18.24 -15.81 -15.75
CA GLU A 143 -17.00 -16.04 -16.52
C GLU A 143 -15.90 -16.69 -15.69
N THR A 144 -15.84 -16.43 -14.37
CA THR A 144 -14.76 -16.91 -13.49
C THR A 144 -15.31 -17.56 -12.22
N SER A 145 -14.60 -18.57 -11.69
CA SER A 145 -14.94 -19.19 -10.41
C SER A 145 -14.57 -18.28 -9.22
N VAL A 146 -15.49 -18.12 -8.28
CA VAL A 146 -15.30 -17.38 -7.02
C VAL A 146 -14.11 -17.94 -6.23
N ASP A 147 -13.97 -19.27 -6.16
CA ASP A 147 -12.89 -19.91 -5.38
C ASP A 147 -11.51 -19.57 -5.94
N VAL A 148 -11.39 -19.47 -7.27
CA VAL A 148 -10.13 -19.09 -7.93
C VAL A 148 -9.76 -17.65 -7.61
N LEU A 149 -10.74 -16.74 -7.56
CA LEU A 149 -10.51 -15.33 -7.24
C LEU A 149 -10.11 -15.17 -5.77
N ILE A 150 -10.80 -15.86 -4.85
CA ILE A 150 -10.45 -15.85 -3.42
C ILE A 150 -9.04 -16.38 -3.21
N PHE A 151 -8.67 -17.50 -3.85
CA PHE A 151 -7.33 -18.04 -3.76
C PHE A 151 -6.26 -17.02 -4.18
N ARG A 152 -6.47 -16.34 -5.33
CA ARG A 152 -5.54 -15.32 -5.82
C ARG A 152 -5.47 -14.07 -4.94
N MET A 153 -6.61 -13.66 -4.36
CA MET A 153 -6.63 -12.56 -3.38
C MET A 153 -5.83 -12.91 -2.13
N ASN A 154 -5.94 -14.14 -1.64
CA ASN A 154 -5.17 -14.59 -0.47
C ASN A 154 -3.67 -14.65 -0.76
N ASP A 155 -3.27 -15.13 -1.94
CA ASP A 155 -1.87 -15.16 -2.37
C ASP A 155 -1.27 -13.74 -2.42
N ALA A 156 -1.99 -12.80 -3.04
CA ALA A 156 -1.59 -11.39 -3.05
C ALA A 156 -1.54 -10.78 -1.65
N ALA A 157 -2.49 -11.12 -0.76
CA ALA A 157 -2.50 -10.65 0.63
C ALA A 157 -1.30 -11.15 1.43
N ASP A 158 -0.91 -12.41 1.26
CA ASP A 158 0.29 -12.97 1.89
C ASP A 158 1.56 -12.22 1.45
N ASP A 159 1.67 -11.89 0.17
CA ASP A 159 2.80 -11.13 -0.34
C ASP A 159 2.80 -9.66 0.14
N ILE A 160 1.64 -9.02 0.20
CA ILE A 160 1.47 -7.69 0.81
C ILE A 160 1.96 -7.71 2.27
N ASN A 161 1.55 -8.71 3.05
CA ASN A 161 1.92 -8.83 4.46
C ASN A 161 3.44 -8.99 4.64
N LYS A 162 4.08 -9.87 3.85
CA LYS A 162 5.55 -10.06 3.88
C LYS A 162 6.29 -8.78 3.50
N LEU A 163 5.84 -8.08 2.46
CA LEU A 163 6.46 -6.84 2.01
C LEU A 163 6.30 -5.73 3.06
N ASN A 164 5.14 -5.66 3.72
CA ASN A 164 4.88 -4.69 4.78
C ASN A 164 5.77 -4.92 6.01
N GLU A 165 5.93 -6.17 6.44
CA GLU A 165 6.85 -6.53 7.52
C GLU A 165 8.29 -6.14 7.18
N ARG A 166 8.75 -6.48 5.97
CA ARG A 166 10.09 -6.11 5.50
C ARG A 166 10.28 -4.59 5.43
N PHE A 167 9.28 -3.86 4.95
CA PHE A 167 9.32 -2.40 4.90
C PHE A 167 9.48 -1.80 6.31
N GLY A 168 8.71 -2.28 7.28
CA GLY A 168 8.82 -1.85 8.68
C GLY A 168 10.23 -2.03 9.23
N VAL A 169 10.83 -3.21 9.04
CA VAL A 169 12.22 -3.49 9.46
C VAL A 169 13.21 -2.53 8.81
N LEU A 170 13.11 -2.30 7.50
CA LEU A 170 14.02 -1.40 6.77
C LEU A 170 13.87 0.06 7.21
N MET A 171 12.65 0.49 7.56
CA MET A 171 12.41 1.83 8.05
C MET A 171 12.94 2.02 9.47
N ASP A 172 12.81 1.03 10.34
CA ASP A 172 13.41 1.05 11.68
C ASP A 172 14.95 1.10 11.60
N GLU A 173 15.54 0.32 10.70
CA GLU A 173 16.99 0.37 10.41
C GLU A 173 17.41 1.75 9.89
N PHE A 174 16.65 2.33 8.96
CA PHE A 174 16.91 3.66 8.40
C PHE A 174 16.84 4.75 9.48
N ASP A 175 15.80 4.72 10.31
CA ASP A 175 15.59 5.71 11.37
C ASP A 175 16.71 5.64 12.43
N GLY A 176 17.27 4.46 12.67
CA GLY A 176 18.40 4.24 13.60
C GLY A 176 19.76 4.72 13.11
N LEU A 177 19.88 5.26 11.88
CA LEU A 177 21.14 5.77 11.33
C LEU A 177 21.39 7.27 11.55
N PHE A 178 20.43 7.96 12.17
CA PHE A 178 20.51 9.39 12.52
C PHE A 178 20.73 9.57 14.03
#